data_AF-A0A656Z356-F1
#
_entry.id   AF-A0A656Z356-F1
#
_cell.length_a   1.000
_cell.length_b   1.000
_cell.length_c   1.000
_cell.angle_alpha   90.00
_cell.angle_beta   90.00
_cell.angle_gamma   90.00
#
_symmetry.space_group_name_H-M   'P 1'
#
loop_
_entity.id
_entity.type
_entity.pdbx_description
1 polymer ?
#
loop_
_entity_poly.entity_id
_entity_poly.type
_entity_poly.pdbx_seq_one_letter_code
_entity_poly.pdbx_strand_id
1 'polypeptide(L)'
;MKIFGPNGDAIGELRLVGLFTSVAYISSVAGIPFIRSKADTVIKHLGFNREDHSGKALVNVLEEYPRDELFQIDAESLTANAELILALGERPRVVHPAS
;
A
#
# COMPACT_ATOMS: atom_id res chain seq x y z
N MET A 1 6.07 11.45 14.39
CA MET A 1 6.28 12.12 13.08
C MET A 1 5.33 13.30 12.98
N LYS A 2 5.80 14.49 12.59
CA LYS A 2 4.97 15.69 12.47
C LYS A 2 4.35 15.73 11.07
N ILE A 3 3.05 15.94 10.98
CA ILE A 3 2.31 16.04 9.72
C ILE A 3 2.24 17.53 9.38
N PHE A 4 2.69 17.88 8.18
CA PHE A 4 2.67 19.25 7.69
C PHE A 4 1.55 19.43 6.68
N GLY A 5 0.86 20.57 6.77
CA GLY A 5 -0.14 20.99 5.80
C GLY A 5 0.50 21.59 4.55
N PRO A 6 -0.30 21.95 3.54
CA PRO A 6 0.17 22.49 2.26
C PRO A 6 1.06 23.74 2.38
N ASN A 7 0.92 24.48 3.47
CA ASN A 7 1.66 25.72 3.74
C ASN A 7 2.90 25.49 4.64
N GLY A 8 3.25 24.24 4.93
CA GLY A 8 4.36 23.91 5.83
C GLY A 8 4.04 24.03 7.32
N ASP A 9 2.79 24.39 7.67
CA ASP A 9 2.33 24.42 9.05
C ASP A 9 2.17 23.00 9.60
N ALA A 10 2.59 22.76 10.84
CA ALA A 10 2.35 21.48 11.48
C ALA A 10 0.88 21.33 11.86
N ILE A 11 0.14 20.54 11.09
CA ILE A 11 -1.29 20.29 11.29
C ILE A 11 -1.57 19.08 12.16
N GLY A 12 -0.54 18.34 12.58
CA GLY A 12 -0.71 17.23 13.50
C GLY A 12 0.57 16.47 13.81
N GLU A 13 0.44 15.46 14.65
CA GLU A 13 1.51 14.52 14.96
C GLU A 13 0.99 13.09 14.85
N LEU A 14 1.67 12.28 14.04
CA LEU A 14 1.52 10.84 14.03
C LEU A 14 2.39 10.23 15.13
N ARG A 15 1.75 9.59 16.11
CA ARG A 15 2.41 8.79 17.16
C ARG A 15 2.11 7.32 16.90
N LEU A 16 3.12 6.58 16.45
CA LEU A 16 3.04 5.14 16.23
C LEU A 16 3.44 4.42 17.53
N VAL A 17 2.48 4.23 18.43
CA VAL A 17 2.70 3.47 19.68
C VAL A 17 2.55 1.98 19.36
N GLY A 18 3.57 1.17 19.64
CA GLY A 18 3.53 -0.29 19.42
C GLY A 18 4.18 -0.81 18.12
N LEU A 19 4.77 0.06 17.29
CA LEU A 19 5.45 -0.30 16.03
C LEU A 19 6.75 -1.13 16.22
N PHE A 20 7.12 -1.43 17.46
CA PHE A 20 8.24 -2.30 17.84
C PHE A 20 7.80 -3.70 18.27
N THR A 21 6.52 -4.05 18.13
CA THR A 21 6.01 -5.39 18.46
C THR A 21 5.66 -6.15 17.17
N SER A 22 5.93 -7.45 17.13
CA SER A 22 5.67 -8.31 15.96
C SER A 22 4.20 -8.30 15.49
N VAL A 23 3.27 -7.84 16.34
CA VAL A 23 1.84 -7.70 16.05
C VAL A 23 1.56 -6.60 15.01
N ALA A 24 2.39 -5.55 14.96
CA ALA A 24 2.26 -4.50 13.94
C ALA A 24 2.58 -5.01 12.52
N TYR A 25 3.44 -6.04 12.39
CA TYR A 25 3.80 -6.65 11.11
C TYR A 25 2.69 -7.50 10.50
N ILE A 26 1.79 -8.05 11.32
CA ILE A 26 0.63 -8.85 10.87
C ILE A 26 -0.66 -8.05 10.79
N SER A 27 -0.61 -6.75 11.13
CA SER A 27 -1.78 -5.88 11.07
C SER A 27 -2.06 -5.43 9.64
N SER A 28 -3.35 -5.30 9.28
CA SER A 28 -3.77 -4.74 8.00
C SER A 28 -3.15 -3.36 7.79
N VAL A 29 -2.81 -3.04 6.53
CA VAL A 29 -2.36 -1.72 6.06
C VAL A 29 -3.28 -0.61 6.58
N ALA A 30 -4.59 -0.88 6.65
CA ALA A 30 -5.60 0.05 7.16
C ALA A 30 -5.45 0.40 8.65
N GLY A 31 -4.77 -0.43 9.44
CA GLY A 31 -4.55 -0.24 10.86
C GLY A 31 -3.42 0.74 11.19
N ILE A 32 -2.52 1.03 10.24
CA ILE A 32 -1.37 1.91 10.45
C ILE A 32 -1.65 3.25 9.73
N PRO A 33 -1.89 4.37 10.44
CA PRO A 33 -2.44 5.58 9.83
C PRO A 33 -1.61 6.15 8.67
N PHE A 34 -0.28 6.09 8.76
CA PHE A 34 0.61 6.55 7.68
C PHE A 34 0.51 5.67 6.45
N ILE A 35 0.58 4.35 6.64
CA ILE A 35 0.50 3.39 5.55
C ILE A 35 -0.89 3.44 4.92
N ARG A 36 -1.96 3.51 5.73
CA ARG A 36 -3.33 3.70 5.24
C ARG A 36 -3.44 4.93 4.33
N SER A 37 -2.93 6.08 4.77
CA SER A 37 -2.98 7.30 3.95
C SER A 37 -2.22 7.16 2.63
N LYS A 38 -1.09 6.44 2.64
CA LYS A 38 -0.31 6.14 1.43
C LYS A 38 -1.07 5.19 0.49
N ALA A 39 -1.64 4.11 1.02
CA ALA A 39 -2.46 3.15 0.28
C ALA A 39 -3.71 3.80 -0.33
N ASP A 40 -4.41 4.66 0.44
CA ASP A 40 -5.56 5.42 -0.04
C ASP A 40 -5.18 6.33 -1.23
N THR A 41 -3.98 6.91 -1.20
CA THR A 41 -3.44 7.74 -2.28
C THR A 41 -3.20 6.91 -3.54
N VAL A 42 -2.58 5.74 -3.42
CA VAL A 42 -2.33 4.81 -4.55
C VAL A 42 -3.66 4.35 -5.18
N ILE A 43 -4.61 3.90 -4.36
CA ILE A 43 -5.94 3.45 -4.83
C ILE A 43 -6.65 4.57 -5.59
N LYS A 44 -6.59 5.79 -5.08
CA LYS A 44 -7.18 6.96 -5.76
C LYS A 44 -6.46 7.28 -7.07
N HIS A 45 -5.13 7.16 -7.12
CA HIS A 45 -4.33 7.46 -8.31
C HIS A 45 -4.63 6.49 -9.46
N LEU A 46 -4.76 5.19 -9.15
CA LEU A 46 -5.09 4.16 -10.13
C LEU A 46 -6.57 4.11 -10.53
N GLY A 47 -7.43 4.90 -9.85
CA GLY A 47 -8.84 5.07 -10.23
C GLY A 47 -9.71 3.83 -10.00
N PHE A 48 -9.24 2.83 -9.25
CA PHE A 48 -10.02 1.62 -8.98
C PHE A 48 -11.04 1.83 -7.88
N ASN A 49 -12.24 1.29 -8.11
CA ASN A 49 -13.22 1.09 -7.05
C ASN A 49 -12.82 -0.14 -6.22
N ARG A 50 -12.71 0.03 -4.89
CA ARG A 50 -12.31 -1.03 -3.95
C ARG A 50 -13.19 -2.27 -3.99
N GLU A 51 -14.46 -2.10 -4.37
CA GLU A 51 -15.42 -3.20 -4.39
C GLU A 51 -15.29 -4.09 -5.64
N ASP A 52 -14.69 -3.54 -6.71
CA ASP A 52 -14.53 -4.23 -7.98
C ASP A 52 -13.27 -5.10 -7.97
N HIS A 53 -13.20 -6.06 -8.91
CA HIS A 53 -12.13 -7.07 -8.96
C HIS A 53 -10.72 -6.46 -8.92
N SER A 54 -10.46 -5.45 -9.74
CA SER A 54 -9.16 -4.75 -9.79
C SER A 54 -8.85 -3.98 -8.50
N GLY A 55 -9.87 -3.43 -7.83
CA GLY A 55 -9.69 -2.78 -6.53
C GLY A 55 -9.35 -3.75 -5.42
N LYS A 56 -10.00 -4.91 -5.38
CA LYS A 56 -9.67 -6.00 -4.43
C LYS A 56 -8.27 -6.54 -4.69
N ALA A 57 -7.89 -6.71 -5.95
CA ALA A 57 -6.54 -7.11 -6.32
C ALA A 57 -5.49 -6.10 -5.85
N LEU A 58 -5.73 -4.79 -6.05
CA LEU A 58 -4.83 -3.74 -5.59
C LEU A 58 -4.69 -3.74 -4.06
N VAL A 59 -5.80 -3.89 -3.33
CA VAL A 59 -5.77 -3.98 -1.87
C VAL A 59 -4.92 -5.16 -1.41
N ASN A 60 -5.05 -6.33 -2.06
CA ASN A 60 -4.22 -7.50 -1.73
C ASN A 60 -2.73 -7.24 -1.99
N VAL A 61 -2.38 -6.63 -3.14
CA VAL A 61 -1.00 -6.24 -3.44
C VAL A 61 -0.44 -5.36 -2.33
N LEU A 62 -1.17 -4.32 -1.92
CA LEU A 62 -0.74 -3.41 -0.86
C LEU A 62 -0.67 -4.10 0.51
N GLU A 63 -1.54 -5.07 0.79
CA GLU A 63 -1.50 -5.86 2.03
C GLU A 63 -0.31 -6.83 2.09
N GLU A 64 0.15 -7.34 0.95
CA GLU A 64 1.31 -8.24 0.85
C GLU A 64 2.66 -7.49 0.87
N TYR A 65 2.65 -6.18 0.62
CA TYR A 65 3.85 -5.35 0.67
C TYR A 65 4.48 -5.35 2.09
N PRO A 66 5.83 -5.51 2.19
CA PRO A 66 6.55 -5.38 3.44
C PRO A 66 6.27 -4.02 4.10
N ARG A 67 5.94 -4.03 5.40
CA ARG A 67 5.50 -2.82 6.10
C ARG A 67 6.60 -1.76 6.16
N ASP A 68 7.83 -2.19 6.37
CA ASP A 68 9.04 -1.37 6.34
C ASP A 68 9.26 -0.71 4.97
N GLU A 69 9.07 -1.46 3.88
CA GLU A 69 9.09 -0.87 2.54
C GLU A 69 7.96 0.14 2.35
N LEU A 70 6.74 -0.17 2.77
CA LEU A 70 5.62 0.79 2.73
C LEU A 70 5.87 2.03 3.57
N PHE A 71 6.72 1.98 4.60
CA PHE A 71 7.16 3.17 5.31
C PHE A 71 8.14 4.00 4.48
N GLN A 72 9.12 3.35 3.84
CA GLN A 72 10.23 4.00 3.15
C GLN A 72 9.88 4.51 1.74
N ILE A 73 9.15 3.74 0.94
CA ILE A 73 8.82 4.05 -0.45
C ILE A 73 7.88 5.26 -0.54
N ASP A 74 8.10 6.16 -1.49
CA ASP A 74 7.16 7.26 -1.74
C ASP A 74 5.88 6.76 -2.46
N ALA A 75 4.83 7.59 -2.49
CA ALA A 75 3.54 7.20 -3.05
C ALA A 75 3.56 7.04 -4.57
N GLU A 76 4.41 7.78 -5.29
CA GLU A 76 4.53 7.70 -6.74
C GLU A 76 5.20 6.39 -7.16
N SER A 77 6.34 6.08 -6.55
CA SER A 77 7.05 4.80 -6.75
C SER A 77 6.18 3.60 -6.35
N LEU A 78 5.43 3.71 -5.24
CA LEU A 78 4.50 2.65 -4.83
C LEU A 78 3.37 2.46 -5.84
N THR A 79 2.85 3.54 -6.43
CA THR A 79 1.81 3.47 -7.45
C THR A 79 2.31 2.72 -8.69
N ALA A 80 3.48 3.11 -9.20
CA ALA A 80 4.08 2.45 -10.36
C ALA A 80 4.36 0.95 -10.10
N ASN A 81 4.90 0.62 -8.92
CA ASN A 81 5.17 -0.77 -8.58
C ASN A 81 3.89 -1.60 -8.44
N ALA A 82 2.86 -1.05 -7.78
CA ALA A 82 1.58 -1.73 -7.62
C ALA A 82 0.91 -2.00 -8.98
N GLU A 83 0.97 -1.06 -9.92
CA GLU A 83 0.49 -1.23 -11.28
C GLU A 83 1.22 -2.38 -12.01
N LEU A 84 2.55 -2.44 -11.90
CA LEU A 84 3.35 -3.52 -12.48
C LEU A 84 2.99 -4.89 -11.88
N ILE A 85 2.82 -4.99 -10.57
CA ILE A 85 2.45 -6.24 -9.89
C ILE A 85 1.07 -6.70 -10.32
N LEU A 86 0.09 -5.79 -10.41
CA LEU A 86 -1.25 -6.09 -10.92
C LEU A 86 -1.20 -6.65 -12.34
N ALA A 87 -0.46 -5.98 -13.24
CA ALA A 87 -0.31 -6.42 -14.62
C ALA A 87 0.36 -7.80 -14.76
N LEU A 88 1.21 -8.19 -13.80
CA LEU A 88 1.81 -9.52 -13.75
C LEU A 88 0.83 -10.58 -13.23
N GLY A 89 -0.01 -10.25 -12.24
CA GLY A 89 -1.02 -11.14 -11.69
C GLY A 89 -2.15 -11.48 -12.67
N GLU A 90 -2.48 -10.56 -13.58
CA GLU A 90 -3.49 -10.76 -14.62
C GLU A 90 -3.00 -11.61 -15.81
N ARG A 91 -1.69 -11.79 -15.97
CA ARG A 91 -1.15 -12.66 -17.03
C ARG A 91 -1.42 -14.12 -16.66
N PRO A 92 -2.02 -14.92 -17.56
CA PRO A 92 -2.12 -16.36 -17.35
C PRO A 92 -0.71 -16.90 -17.09
N ARG A 93 -0.51 -17.54 -15.94
CA ARG A 93 0.69 -18.36 -15.74
C ARG A 93 0.65 -19.44 -16.80
N VAL A 94 1.47 -19.33 -17.83
CA VAL A 94 1.70 -20.41 -18.80
C VAL A 94 2.48 -21.48 -18.05
N VAL A 95 1.76 -22.28 -17.25
CA VAL A 95 2.27 -23.55 -16.75
C VAL A 95 2.54 -24.39 -17.99
N HIS A 96 3.80 -24.48 -18.39
CA HIS A 96 4.22 -25.44 -19.38
C HIS A 96 3.88 -26.83 -18.81
N PRO A 97 3.04 -27.64 -19.47
CA PRO A 97 2.88 -29.03 -19.07
C PRO A 97 4.25 -29.70 -19.23
N ALA A 98 4.75 -30.26 -18.13
CA ALA A 98 5.94 -31.11 -18.16
C ALA A 98 5.71 -32.20 -19.22
N SER A 99 6.61 -32.26 -20.21
CA SER A 99 6.67 -33.32 -21.21
C SER A 99 7.44 -34.52 -20.66
#